data_AF-A0A7I0KJH6-F1
#
_entry.id   AF-A0A7I0KJH6-F1
#
_cell.length_a   1.000
_cell.length_b   1.000
_cell.length_c   1.000
_cell.angle_alpha   90.00
_cell.angle_beta   90.00
_cell.angle_gamma   90.00
#
_symmetry.space_group_name_H-M   'P 1'
#
loop_
_entity.id
_entity.type
_entity.pdbx_description
1 polymer ?
#
loop_
_entity_poly.entity_id
_entity_poly.type
_entity_poly.pdbx_seq_one_letter_code
_entity_poly.pdbx_strand_id
1 'polypeptide(L)' 'MIQYMPRAKTRSEEILKRLLADKRSDDRASEIERNAASIATAMASIHGGEWRVLIDHQAGYVTVIRH' A
#
# COMPACT_ATOMS: atom_id res chain seq x y z
N MET A 1 39.67 27.07 -19.59
CA MET A 1 38.95 25.79 -19.47
C MET A 1 37.90 25.98 -18.38
N ILE A 2 36.65 26.26 -18.75
CA ILE A 2 35.58 26.50 -17.77
C ILE A 2 35.05 25.14 -17.33
N GLN A 3 35.24 24.80 -16.06
CA GLN A 3 34.81 23.53 -15.48
C GLN A 3 33.29 23.58 -15.26
N TYR A 4 32.54 22.88 -16.10
CA TYR A 4 31.10 22.71 -15.95
C TYR A 4 30.82 21.74 -14.80
N MET A 5 30.40 22.25 -13.64
CA MET A 5 29.84 21.42 -12.57
C MET A 5 28.34 21.26 -12.82
N PRO A 6 27.81 20.02 -12.97
CA PRO A 6 26.39 19.83 -13.14
C PRO A 6 25.70 20.13 -11.80
N ARG A 7 24.85 21.16 -11.76
CA ARG A 7 23.97 21.46 -10.62
C ARG A 7 22.91 20.36 -10.49
N ALA A 8 23.25 19.26 -9.84
CA ALA A 8 22.27 18.38 -9.22
C ALA A 8 21.62 19.15 -8.06
N LYS A 9 20.42 19.69 -8.29
CA LYS A 9 19.43 20.17 -7.29
C LYS A 9 18.20 20.78 -7.99
N THR A 10 17.66 20.10 -9.01
CA THR A 10 16.53 20.66 -9.78
C THR A 10 15.20 20.23 -9.16
N ARG A 11 14.21 21.13 -9.16
CA ARG A 11 12.81 20.90 -8.75
C ARG A 11 12.23 19.58 -9.31
N SER A 12 12.72 19.14 -10.46
CA SER A 12 12.37 17.86 -11.08
C SER A 12 12.76 16.64 -10.23
N GLU A 13 13.91 16.64 -9.55
CA GLU A 13 14.30 15.56 -8.63
C GLU A 13 13.39 15.52 -7.39
N GLU A 14 12.96 16.68 -6.92
CA GLU A 14 12.00 16.78 -5.81
C GLU A 14 10.62 16.25 -6.21
N ILE A 15 10.14 16.62 -7.40
CA ILE A 15 8.89 16.08 -7.97
C ILE A 15 8.98 14.57 -8.12
N LEU A 16 10.09 14.04 -8.67
CA LEU A 16 10.29 12.60 -8.81
C LEU A 16 10.29 11.89 -7.45
N LYS A 17 10.95 12.45 -6.43
CA LYS A 17 10.92 11.89 -5.07
C LYS A 17 9.50 11.85 -4.49
N ARG A 18 8.72 12.91 -4.69
CA ARG A 18 7.31 12.95 -4.23
C ARG A 18 6.47 11.90 -4.95
N LEU A 19 6.57 11.80 -6.28
CA LEU A 19 5.85 10.80 -7.08
C LEU A 19 6.24 9.36 -6.70
N LEU A 20 7.52 9.10 -6.44
CA LEU A 20 7.98 7.78 -6.00
C LEU A 20 7.52 7.45 -4.57
N ALA A 21 7.43 8.44 -3.69
CA ALA A 21 6.87 8.25 -2.35
C ALA A 21 5.38 7.93 -2.40
N ASP A 22 4.62 8.64 -3.24
CA ASP A 22 3.19 8.44 -3.45
C ASP A 22 2.88 7.06 -4.03
N LYS A 23 3.65 6.66 -5.05
CA LYS A 23 3.55 5.32 -5.65
C LYS A 23 3.83 4.21 -4.64
N ARG A 24 4.80 4.41 -3.74
CA ARG A 24 5.11 3.43 -2.69
C ARG A 24 3.95 3.30 -1.68
N SER A 25 3.23 4.36 -1.34
CA SER A 25 2.05 4.25 -0.49
C SER A 25 0.91 3.50 -1.18
N ASP A 26 0.67 3.77 -2.47
CA ASP A 26 -0.35 3.07 -3.25
C ASP A 26 -0.06 1.57 -3.37
N ASP A 27 1.21 1.20 -3.56
CA ASP A 27 1.65 -0.19 -3.61
C ASP A 27 1.34 -0.92 -2.29
N ARG A 28 1.51 -0.24 -1.14
CA ARG A 28 1.26 -0.80 0.20
C ARG A 28 -0.22 -0.92 0.53
N ALA A 29 -1.03 0.09 0.20
CA ALA A 29 -2.48 0.00 0.35
C ALA A 29 -3.04 -1.18 -0.44
N SER A 30 -2.60 -1.31 -1.70
CA SER A 30 -2.98 -2.43 -2.56
C SER A 30 -2.50 -3.78 -2.02
N GLU A 31 -1.31 -3.84 -1.40
CA GLU A 31 -0.79 -5.05 -0.75
C GLU A 31 -1.66 -5.48 0.44
N ILE A 32 -2.11 -4.52 1.26
CA ILE A 32 -3.01 -4.77 2.39
C ILE A 32 -4.36 -5.31 1.91
N GLU A 33 -4.95 -4.72 0.86
CA GLU A 33 -6.21 -5.20 0.28
C GLU A 33 -6.09 -6.63 -0.25
N ARG A 34 -4.98 -6.94 -0.97
CA ARG A 34 -4.71 -8.30 -1.43
C ARG A 34 -4.58 -9.30 -0.28
N ASN A 35 -3.90 -8.92 0.79
CA ASN A 35 -3.75 -9.76 1.97
C ASN A 35 -5.10 -10.00 2.67
N ALA A 36 -5.93 -8.96 2.79
CA ALA A 36 -7.28 -9.06 3.34
C ALA A 36 -8.17 -10.01 2.51
N ALA A 37 -8.14 -9.89 1.19
CA ALA A 37 -8.85 -10.80 0.28
C ALA A 37 -8.36 -12.25 0.38
N SER A 38 -7.05 -12.45 0.51
CA SER A 38 -6.44 -13.77 0.71
C SER A 38 -6.95 -14.43 2.00
N ILE A 39 -6.98 -13.68 3.11
CA ILE A 39 -7.50 -14.18 4.40
C ILE A 39 -8.99 -14.54 4.28
N ALA A 40 -9.82 -13.67 3.70
CA ALA A 40 -11.24 -13.94 3.49
C ALA A 40 -11.47 -15.21 2.66
N THR A 41 -10.69 -15.40 1.58
CA THR A 41 -10.74 -16.58 0.71
C THR A 41 -10.33 -17.85 1.46
N ALA A 42 -9.29 -17.78 2.29
CA ALA A 42 -8.86 -18.90 3.12
C ALA A 42 -9.95 -19.28 4.14
N MET A 43 -10.57 -18.29 4.79
CA MET A 43 -11.67 -18.52 5.74
C MET A 43 -12.87 -19.18 5.05
N ALA A 44 -13.25 -18.71 3.87
CA ALA A 44 -14.31 -19.35 3.07
C ALA A 44 -13.96 -20.79 2.69
N SER A 45 -12.70 -21.06 2.34
CA SER A 45 -12.24 -22.41 1.98
C SER A 45 -12.27 -23.39 3.17
N ILE A 46 -11.93 -22.93 4.38
CA ILE A 46 -11.85 -23.76 5.59
C ILE A 46 -13.22 -23.94 6.24
N HIS A 47 -14.00 -22.86 6.31
CA HIS A 47 -15.22 -22.80 7.12
C HIS A 47 -16.51 -22.71 6.28
N GLY A 48 -16.41 -22.52 4.97
CA GLY A 48 -17.55 -22.28 4.09
C GLY A 48 -18.19 -20.89 4.28
N GLY A 49 -19.04 -20.50 3.33
CA GLY A 49 -19.75 -19.22 3.36
C GLY A 49 -18.90 -18.01 2.95
N GLU A 50 -19.48 -16.82 3.09
CA GLU A 50 -18.81 -15.55 2.78
C GLU A 50 -18.13 -14.98 4.03
N TRP A 51 -16.89 -14.54 3.86
CA TRP A 51 -16.08 -13.96 4.93
C TRP A 51 -15.53 -12.61 4.49
N ARG A 52 -15.36 -11.70 5.44
CA ARG A 52 -14.84 -10.35 5.23
C ARG A 52 -13.77 -10.00 6.25
N VAL A 53 -12.80 -9.22 5.81
CA VAL A 53 -11.76 -8.65 6.66
C VAL A 53 -11.93 -7.13 6.67
N LEU A 54 -12.11 -6.56 7.86
CA LEU A 54 -12.17 -5.13 8.09
C LEU A 54 -10.91 -4.67 8.79
N ILE A 55 -10.30 -3.60 8.29
CA ILE A 55 -9.09 -3.01 8.85
C ILE A 55 -9.44 -1.59 9.28
N ASP A 56 -9.50 -1.37 10.58
CA ASP A 56 -9.66 -0.04 11.15
C ASP A 56 -8.30 0.46 11.64
N HIS A 57 -7.68 1.35 10.84
CA HIS A 57 -6.39 1.94 11.16
C HIS A 57 -6.49 3.07 12.19
N GLN A 58 -7.68 3.65 12.41
CA GLN A 58 -7.88 4.68 13.44
C GLN A 58 -8.00 4.04 14.82
N ALA A 59 -8.72 2.93 14.91
CA ALA A 59 -8.88 2.16 16.14
C ALA A 59 -7.76 1.13 16.37
N GLY A 60 -6.98 0.79 15.34
CA GLY A 60 -5.80 -0.06 15.44
C GLY A 60 -6.10 -1.56 15.53
N TYR A 61 -7.19 -2.02 14.90
CA TYR A 61 -7.56 -3.43 14.90
C TYR A 61 -7.92 -3.96 13.51
N VAL A 62 -7.87 -5.28 13.39
CA VAL A 62 -8.36 -6.04 12.24
C VAL A 62 -9.41 -7.01 12.72
N THR A 63 -10.55 -7.06 12.04
CA THR A 63 -11.65 -7.98 12.35
C THR A 63 -11.91 -8.89 11.16
N VAL A 64 -12.03 -10.18 11.43
CA VAL A 64 -12.47 -11.19 10.46
C VAL A 64 -13.88 -11.63 10.86
N ILE A 65 -14.85 -11.37 9.99
CA ILE A 65 -16.26 -11.68 10.25
C ILE A 65 -16.85 -12.53 9.15
N ARG A 66 -17.84 -13.33 9.50
CA ARG A 66 -18.73 -13.98 8.53
C ARG A 66 -19.78 -12.98 8.07
N HIS A 67 -20.04 -12.92 6.76
CA HIS A 67 -21.10 -12.10 6.19
C HIS A 67 -22.44 -12.85 6.19
#